data_AF-A0A7C1ABG5-F1
#
_entry.id   AF-A0A7C1ABG5-F1
#
_cell.length_a   1.000
_cell.length_b   1.000
_cell.length_c   1.000
_cell.angle_alpha   90.00
_cell.angle_beta   90.00
_cell.angle_gamma   90.00
#
_symmetry.space_group_name_H-M   'P 1'
#
loop_
_entity.id
_entity.type
_entity.pdbx_description
1 polymer ?
#
loop_
_entity_poly.entity_id
_entity_poly.type
_entity_poly.pdbx_seq_one_letter_code
_entity_poly.pdbx_strand_id
1 'polypeptide(L)' 'MKRIISFVVKYPIWTTVIMFTTIIFGLILFSQMRYSFFPETTPNTINVQVVYPGASPEEVAEGVIIKIEEQLDGLNGV' A
#
# COMPACT_ATOMS: atom_id res chain seq x y z
N MET A 1 -1.16 -35.57 -19.06
CA MET A 1 0.31 -35.43 -18.88
C MET A 1 1.11 -35.89 -20.11
N LYS A 2 0.87 -37.09 -20.66
CA LYS A 2 1.62 -37.62 -21.82
C LYS A 2 1.65 -36.70 -23.06
N ARG A 3 0.55 -36.00 -23.36
CA ARG A 3 0.45 -35.04 -24.49
C ARG A 3 1.38 -33.82 -24.37
N ILE A 4 1.55 -33.30 -23.15
CA ILE A 4 2.43 -32.14 -22.90
C ILE A 4 3.89 -32.57 -23.07
N ILE A 5 4.26 -33.71 -22.48
CA ILE A 5 5.61 -34.27 -22.59
C ILE A 5 5.94 -34.60 -24.06
N SER A 6 5.02 -35.20 -24.81
CA SER A 6 5.24 -35.49 -26.22
C SER A 6 5.39 -34.24 -27.09
N PHE A 7 4.70 -33.15 -26.75
CA PHE A 7 4.81 -31.88 -27.48
C PHE A 7 6.18 -31.23 -27.24
N VAL A 8 6.64 -31.21 -25.98
CA VAL A 8 7.95 -30.69 -25.59
C VAL A 8 9.09 -31.44 -26.29
N VAL A 9 8.99 -32.78 -26.36
CA VAL A 9 9.99 -33.61 -27.03
C VAL A 9 9.95 -33.48 -28.56
N LYS A 10 8.75 -33.34 -29.15
CA LYS A 10 8.56 -33.22 -30.60
C LYS A 10 8.98 -31.84 -31.14
N TYR A 11 8.90 -30.80 -30.31
CA TYR A 11 9.18 -29.41 -30.69
C TYR A 11 10.20 -28.76 -29.74
N PRO A 12 11.48 -29.17 -29.80
CA PRO A 12 12.52 -28.68 -28.89
C PRO A 12 12.79 -27.17 -29.04
N ILE A 13 12.72 -26.64 -30.27
CA ILE A 13 12.93 -25.21 -30.53
C ILE A 13 11.87 -24.36 -29.83
N TRP A 14 10.59 -24.73 -29.94
CA TRP A 14 9.48 -24.03 -29.27
C TRP A 14 9.61 -24.07 -27.75
N THR A 15 10.07 -25.20 -27.20
CA THR A 15 10.34 -25.35 -25.77
C THR A 15 11.43 -24.39 -25.31
N THR A 16 12.54 -24.32 -26.04
CA THR A 16 13.65 -23.41 -25.72
C THR A 16 13.22 -21.94 -25.79
N VAL A 17 12.44 -21.57 -26.81
CA VAL A 17 11.90 -20.20 -26.92
C VAL A 17 11.05 -19.85 -25.69
N ILE A 18 10.10 -20.70 -25.31
CA ILE A 18 9.23 -20.45 -24.13
C ILE A 18 10.05 -20.34 -22.84
N MET A 19 11.07 -21.19 -22.68
CA MET A 19 11.97 -21.16 -21.53
C MET A 19 12.71 -19.82 -21.44
N PHE A 20 13.35 -19.40 -22.53
CA PHE A 20 14.09 -18.13 -22.57
C PHE A 20 13.17 -16.92 -22.40
N THR A 21 12.00 -16.92 -23.04
CA THR A 21 11.01 -15.85 -22.84
C THR A 21 10.60 -15.75 -21.38
N THR A 22 10.33 -16.88 -20.71
CA THR A 22 9.95 -16.88 -19.29
C THR A 22 11.07 -16.33 -18.41
N ILE A 23 12.33 -16.68 -18.68
CA ILE A 23 13.50 -16.17 -17.95
C ILE A 23 13.64 -14.65 -18.15
N ILE A 24 13.55 -14.17 -19.38
CA ILE A 24 13.70 -12.74 -19.70
C ILE A 24 12.58 -11.93 -19.04
N PHE A 25 11.33 -12.37 -19.16
CA PHE A 25 10.21 -11.73 -18.48
C PHE A 25 10.38 -11.76 -16.96
N GLY A 26 10.84 -12.88 -16.40
CA GLY A 26 11.14 -13.01 -14.98
C GLY A 26 12.18 -11.98 -14.51
N LEU A 27 13.26 -11.79 -15.27
CA LEU A 27 14.31 -10.81 -14.94
C LEU A 27 13.81 -9.37 -15.02
N ILE A 28 13.00 -9.04 -16.03
CA ILE A 28 12.41 -7.70 -16.17
C ILE A 28 11.50 -7.39 -14.98
N LEU A 29 10.59 -8.32 -14.65
CA LEU A 29 9.66 -8.16 -13.54
C LEU A 29 10.39 -8.09 -12.19
N PHE A 30 11.42 -8.91 -12.00
CA PHE A 30 12.26 -8.88 -10.82
C PHE A 30 12.94 -7.53 -10.63
N SER A 31 13.48 -6.94 -11.71
CA SER A 31 14.11 -5.61 -11.66
C SER A 31 13.11 -4.48 -11.44
N GLN A 32 11.84 -4.65 -11.82
CA GLN A 32 10.79 -3.64 -11.65
C GLN A 32 10.08 -3.72 -10.29
N MET A 33 10.31 -4.79 -9.53
CA MET A 33 9.63 -4.99 -8.26
C MET A 33 10.06 -3.91 -7.25
N ARG A 34 9.11 -3.07 -6.84
CA ARG A 34 9.33 -2.05 -5.81
C ARG A 34 9.39 -2.74 -4.45
N TYR A 35 10.52 -2.58 -3.76
CA TYR A 35 10.66 -2.98 -2.38
C TYR A 35 10.38 -1.78 -1.48
N SER A 36 9.50 -1.93 -0.49
CA SER A 36 9.29 -0.92 0.55
C SER A 36 9.61 -1.55 1.90
N PHE A 37 10.57 -0.96 2.62
CA PHE A 37 10.99 -1.46 3.95
C PHE A 37 9.91 -1.23 5.00
N PHE A 38 9.20 -0.10 4.88
CA PHE A 38 7.97 0.16 5.61
C PHE A 38 6.82 0.05 4.60
N PRO A 39 5.88 -0.89 4.76
CA PRO A 39 4.66 -0.82 3.99
C PRO A 39 4.01 0.54 4.31
N GLU A 40 3.66 1.31 3.28
CA GLU A 40 2.90 2.55 3.49
C GLU A 40 1.48 2.17 3.89
N THR A 41 1.31 1.83 5.16
CA THR A 41 -0.01 1.76 5.77
C THR A 41 -0.52 3.18 5.81
N THR A 42 -1.70 3.41 5.21
CA THR A 42 -2.39 4.69 5.34
C THR A 42 -2.52 5.00 6.84
N PRO A 43 -2.08 6.18 7.31
CA PRO A 43 -2.24 6.53 8.71
C PRO A 43 -3.74 6.57 9.05
N ASN A 44 -4.19 5.69 9.94
CA ASN A 44 -5.56 5.70 10.47
C ASN A 44 -5.68 6.65 11.68
N THR A 45 -4.83 7.67 11.77
CA THR A 45 -4.78 8.58 12.92
C THR A 45 -4.62 10.00 12.41
N ILE A 46 -5.58 10.85 12.78
CA ILE A 46 -5.58 12.27 12.47
C ILE A 46 -5.11 13.01 13.72
N ASN A 47 -4.05 13.80 13.60
CA ASN A 47 -3.57 14.66 14.69
C ASN A 47 -4.04 16.09 14.44
N VAL A 48 -4.82 16.64 15.38
CA VAL A 48 -5.26 18.03 15.36
C VAL A 48 -4.49 18.78 16.44
N GLN A 49 -3.83 19.87 16.06
CA GLN A 49 -3.03 20.67 16.99
C GLN A 49 -3.49 22.13 16.91
N VAL A 50 -3.83 22.70 18.06
CA VAL A 50 -4.27 24.09 18.17
C VAL A 50 -3.43 24.80 19.22
N VAL A 51 -2.88 25.96 18.85
CA VAL A 51 -2.09 26.78 19.75
C VAL A 51 -2.96 27.96 20.19
N TYR A 52 -3.37 27.97 21.46
CA TYR A 52 -4.17 29.05 22.05
C TYR A 52 -3.43 29.66 23.26
N PRO A 53 -2.50 30.60 23.04
CA PRO A 53 -1.67 31.16 24.09
C PRO A 53 -2.44 32.17 24.95
N GLY A 54 -2.20 32.15 26.26
CA GLY A 54 -2.76 33.13 27.20
C GLY A 54 -4.14 32.78 27.76
N ALA A 55 -4.70 31.63 27.41
CA ALA A 55 -5.93 31.10 28.01
C ALA A 55 -5.64 30.08 29.10
N SER A 56 -6.55 29.97 30.06
CA SER A 56 -6.50 28.88 31.04
C SER A 56 -6.75 27.52 30.37
N PRO A 57 -6.20 26.42 30.90
CA PRO A 57 -6.46 25.08 30.34
C PRO A 57 -7.95 24.74 30.22
N GLU A 58 -8.77 25.22 31.16
CA GLU A 58 -10.23 25.02 31.15
C GLU A 58 -10.91 25.81 30.02
N GLU A 59 -10.53 27.06 29.79
CA GLU A 59 -11.06 27.85 28.66
C GLU A 59 -10.67 27.27 27.30
N VAL A 60 -9.46 26.71 27.18
CA VAL A 60 -9.02 26.03 25.94
C VAL A 60 -9.85 24.78 25.69
N ALA A 61 -10.10 23.99 26.74
CA ALA A 61 -10.87 22.76 26.64
C ALA A 61 -12.31 23.04 26.19
N GLU A 62 -13.04 23.88 26.93
CA GLU A 62 -14.45 24.19 26.62
C GLU A 62 -14.61 25.07 25.37
N GLY A 63 -13.69 26.01 25.18
CA GLY A 63 -13.79 26.99 24.10
C GLY A 63 -13.43 26.45 22.72
N VAL A 64 -12.49 25.49 22.67
CA VAL A 64 -11.84 25.04 21.43
C VAL A 64 -11.88 23.52 21.28
N ILE A 65 -11.40 22.75 22.27
CA ILE A 65 -11.22 21.30 22.10
C ILE A 65 -12.57 20.59 21.99
N ILE A 66 -13.48 20.80 22.93
CA ILE A 66 -14.80 20.13 22.94
C ILE A 66 -15.58 20.45 21.66
N LYS A 67 -15.54 21.71 21.20
CA LYS A 67 -16.20 22.10 19.95
C LYS A 67 -15.62 21.40 18.73
N ILE A 68 -14.32 21.15 18.70
CA ILE A 68 -13.69 20.39 17.62
C ILE A 68 -14.15 18.93 17.69
N GLU A 69 -14.17 18.33 18.88
CA GLU A 69 -14.63 16.94 19.07
C GLU A 69 -16.09 16.75 18.63
N GLU A 70 -17.00 17.63 19.05
CA GLU A 70 -18.43 17.57 18.65
C GLU A 70 -18.64 17.68 17.13
N GLN A 71 -17.82 18.49 16.44
CA GLN A 71 -17.90 18.61 14.98
C GLN A 71 -17.29 17.40 14.25
N LEU A 72 -16.38 16.68 14.91
CA LEU A 72 -15.76 15.46 14.37
C LEU A 72 -16.60 14.21 14.65
N ASP A 73 -17.42 14.19 15.72
CA ASP A 73 -18.26 13.06 16.19
C ASP A 73 -19.42 12.66 15.24
N GLY A 74 -19.35 13.02 13.97
CA GLY A 74 -20.34 12.64 12.95
C GLY A 74 -19.74 12.39 11.56
N LEU A 75 -18.41 12.46 11.43
CA LEU A 75 -17.74 12.25 10.15
C LEU A 75 -17.47 10.75 9.93
N ASN A 76 -18.10 10.17 8.91
CA ASN A 76 -17.78 8.80 8.49
C ASN A 76 -16.39 8.76 7.84
N GLY A 77 -15.42 8.14 8.53
CA GLY A 77 -14.04 7.96 8.06
C GLY A 77 -12.97 8.70 8.87
N VAL A 78 -13.34 9.32 9.99
CA VAL A 78 -12.45 9.84 11.05
C VAL A 78 -12.49 8.92 12.25
#